data_AF-A0A496Q5Z1-F1
#
_entry.id   AF-A0A496Q5Z1-F1
#
_cell.length_a   1.000
_cell.length_b   1.000
_cell.length_c   1.000
_cell.angle_alpha   90.00
_cell.angle_beta   90.00
_cell.angle_gamma   90.00
#
_symmetry.space_group_name_H-M   'P 1'
#
loop_
_entity.id
_entity.type
_entity.pdbx_description
1 polymer ?
#
loop_
_entity_poly.entity_id
_entity_poly.type
_entity_poly.pdbx_seq_one_letter_code
_entity_poly.pdbx_strand_id
1 'polypeptide(L)'
;MLTTYQVFKLIFGLVVSGFILFFLIQYTSNYAETQKTIQKTKIMLSFLEDAGNVYLSGNSVNLSYTARYDFSSCRPVINDPDLPSISCDFGEVGTITAPSLFRFRKNEAVFLDRSCLEFGFWRFCFTEAMPETEFVFAPLDNNERSWNLMFSITSYLPDTTGSNPKVTFGFCSGDSLDESVCGGEKCEKRDFLDVLRLSHAGVSFSPCTAPLSDRHRLITISGSCSPSFGGAGVCITPPDDRGMGYAYIPGSNEAYIYKDPADIVALVLGAGTHGTSGDRLYHYKNRVLSKRLSLAGSVLSRRALLIAQNLEPGHRCADMYSELGDRLKAVSDLAESDYMDFNNMRSLTENINSAMRLHQNLVGSGCDYEI
;
A
#
# COMPACT_ATOMS: atom_id res chain seq x y z
N MET A 1 32.17 71.30 -5.98
CA MET A 1 31.88 70.64 -4.69
C MET A 1 30.43 70.17 -4.75
N LEU A 2 30.19 68.85 -4.81
CA LEU A 2 28.86 68.35 -4.46
C LEU A 2 28.61 68.77 -3.02
N THR A 3 27.55 69.53 -2.77
CA THR A 3 27.18 69.89 -1.40
C THR A 3 26.86 68.60 -0.65
N THR A 4 27.22 68.53 0.64
CA THR A 4 27.01 67.34 1.50
C THR A 4 25.58 66.81 1.43
N TYR A 5 24.61 67.71 1.21
CA TYR A 5 23.21 67.42 0.96
C TYR A 5 22.93 66.60 -0.32
N GLN A 6 23.61 66.88 -1.43
CA GLN A 6 23.45 66.12 -2.68
C GLN A 6 24.04 64.71 -2.56
N VAL A 7 25.17 64.55 -1.86
CA VAL A 7 25.75 63.23 -1.57
C VAL A 7 24.81 62.42 -0.68
N PHE A 8 24.24 63.04 0.37
CA PHE A 8 23.24 62.40 1.23
C PHE A 8 22.00 61.96 0.46
N LYS A 9 21.45 62.80 -0.43
CA LYS A 9 20.29 62.47 -1.26
C LYS A 9 20.56 61.28 -2.19
N LEU A 10 21.78 61.19 -2.73
CA LEU A 10 22.20 60.10 -3.61
C LEU A 10 22.35 58.78 -2.84
N ILE A 11 22.99 58.81 -1.66
CA ILE A 11 23.11 57.64 -0.78
C ILE A 11 21.72 57.18 -0.29
N PHE A 12 20.88 58.11 0.18
CA PHE A 12 19.53 57.79 0.64
C PHE A 12 18.66 57.22 -0.50
N GLY A 13 18.75 57.78 -1.71
CA GLY A 13 18.07 57.25 -2.89
C GLY A 13 18.51 55.83 -3.24
N LEU A 14 19.80 55.50 -3.11
CA LEU A 14 20.33 54.15 -3.28
C LEU A 14 19.78 53.18 -2.21
N VAL A 15 19.78 53.59 -0.94
CA VAL A 15 19.24 52.77 0.16
C VAL A 15 17.74 52.51 -0.02
N VAL A 16 16.96 53.54 -0.33
CA VAL A 16 15.51 53.41 -0.55
C VAL A 16 15.21 52.54 -1.78
N SER A 17 15.95 52.71 -2.87
CA SER A 17 15.77 51.87 -4.07
C SER A 17 16.13 50.42 -3.79
N GLY A 18 17.21 50.16 -3.04
CA GLY A 18 17.58 48.83 -2.59
C GLY A 18 16.52 48.19 -1.69
N PHE A 19 15.93 48.96 -0.77
CA PHE A 19 14.85 48.50 0.10
C PHE A 19 13.59 48.16 -0.68
N ILE A 20 13.18 49.00 -1.64
CA ILE A 20 12.03 48.76 -2.51
C ILE A 20 12.26 47.50 -3.37
N LEU A 21 13.45 47.37 -3.98
CA LEU A 21 13.79 46.20 -4.79
C LEU A 21 13.78 44.91 -3.95
N PHE A 22 14.37 44.95 -2.76
CA PHE A 22 14.36 43.84 -1.82
C PHE A 22 12.93 43.43 -1.46
N PHE A 23 12.06 44.40 -1.13
CA PHE A 23 10.66 44.14 -0.80
C PHE A 23 9.88 43.55 -1.98
N LEU A 24 10.09 44.07 -3.19
CA LEU A 24 9.45 43.53 -4.40
C LEU A 24 9.89 42.09 -4.70
N ILE A 25 11.18 41.79 -4.55
CA ILE A 25 11.71 40.43 -4.72
C ILE A 25 11.10 39.48 -3.68
N GLN A 26 11.10 39.87 -2.40
CA GLN A 26 10.50 39.06 -1.33
C GLN A 26 9.01 38.85 -1.53
N TYR A 27 8.26 39.91 -1.84
CA TYR A 27 6.81 39.81 -2.06
C TYR A 27 6.48 38.90 -3.24
N THR A 28 7.20 39.04 -4.36
CA THR A 28 7.01 38.19 -5.55
C THR A 28 7.37 36.73 -5.26
N SER A 29 8.45 36.50 -4.50
CA SER A 29 8.85 35.16 -4.05
C SER A 29 7.79 34.50 -3.18
N ASN A 30 7.33 35.19 -2.13
CA ASN A 30 6.30 34.68 -1.22
C ASN A 30 4.98 34.42 -1.94
N TYR A 31 4.59 35.31 -2.87
CA TYR A 31 3.39 35.15 -3.67
C TYR A 31 3.48 33.92 -4.59
N ALA A 32 4.62 33.73 -5.27
CA ALA A 32 4.84 32.56 -6.11
C ALA A 32 4.83 31.24 -5.30
N GLU A 33 5.41 31.24 -4.11
CA GLU A 33 5.38 30.09 -3.19
C GLU A 33 3.95 29.79 -2.71
N THR A 34 3.22 30.82 -2.29
CA THR A 34 1.81 30.70 -1.88
C THR A 34 0.95 30.12 -3.01
N GLN A 35 1.12 30.61 -4.24
CA GLN A 35 0.41 30.06 -5.40
C GLN A 35 0.76 28.59 -5.66
N LYS A 36 2.04 28.20 -5.55
CA LYS A 36 2.46 26.80 -5.68
C LYS A 36 1.80 25.92 -4.62
N THR A 37 1.77 26.35 -3.37
CA THR A 37 1.10 25.62 -2.29
C THR A 37 -0.40 25.45 -2.57
N ILE A 38 -1.09 26.50 -3.00
CA ILE A 38 -2.52 26.41 -3.36
C ILE A 38 -2.74 25.38 -4.49
N GLN A 39 -1.86 25.36 -5.51
CA GLN A 39 -1.98 24.38 -6.60
C GLN A 39 -1.70 22.95 -6.14
N LYS A 40 -0.67 22.75 -5.30
CA LYS A 40 -0.38 21.45 -4.68
C LYS A 40 -1.55 20.93 -3.87
N THR A 41 -2.16 21.76 -3.02
CA THR A 41 -3.34 21.39 -2.23
C THR A 41 -4.53 21.03 -3.12
N LYS A 42 -4.79 21.81 -4.18
CA LYS A 42 -5.87 21.49 -5.15
C LYS A 42 -5.66 20.15 -5.82
N ILE A 43 -4.45 19.84 -6.26
CA ILE A 43 -4.11 18.55 -6.86
C ILE A 43 -4.36 17.40 -5.88
N MET A 44 -3.98 17.57 -4.61
CA MET A 44 -4.20 16.52 -3.61
C MET A 44 -5.67 16.35 -3.22
N LEU A 45 -6.47 17.41 -3.24
CA LEU A 45 -7.92 17.32 -3.10
C LEU A 45 -8.57 16.61 -4.28
N SER A 46 -8.14 16.91 -5.51
CA SER A 46 -8.58 16.17 -6.71
C SER A 46 -8.20 14.70 -6.65
N PHE A 47 -7.00 14.38 -6.13
CA PHE A 47 -6.61 13.00 -5.89
C PHE A 47 -7.56 12.28 -4.92
N LEU A 48 -7.95 12.92 -3.81
CA LEU A 48 -8.90 12.34 -2.86
C LEU A 48 -10.29 12.12 -3.47
N GLU A 49 -10.75 13.03 -4.33
CA GLU A 49 -12.01 12.91 -5.07
C GLU A 49 -11.95 11.74 -6.06
N ASP A 50 -10.89 11.67 -6.87
CA ASP A 50 -10.67 10.58 -7.82
C ASP A 50 -10.55 9.23 -7.09
N ALA A 51 -9.84 9.16 -5.97
CA ALA A 51 -9.78 7.98 -5.10
C ALA A 51 -11.16 7.55 -4.61
N GLY A 52 -11.99 8.49 -4.16
CA GLY A 52 -13.38 8.22 -3.80
C GLY A 52 -14.20 7.64 -4.97
N ASN A 53 -14.05 8.23 -6.15
CA ASN A 53 -14.77 7.80 -7.35
C ASN A 53 -14.34 6.40 -7.81
N VAL A 54 -13.04 6.11 -7.82
CA VAL A 54 -12.49 4.77 -8.17
C VAL A 54 -12.91 3.74 -7.13
N TYR A 55 -12.86 4.08 -5.84
CA TYR A 55 -13.31 3.21 -4.75
C TYR A 55 -14.77 2.75 -4.95
N LEU A 56 -15.66 3.69 -5.28
CA LEU A 56 -17.09 3.40 -5.47
C LEU A 56 -17.37 2.68 -6.80
N SER A 57 -16.84 3.19 -7.91
CA SER A 57 -17.14 2.69 -9.26
C SER A 57 -16.38 1.42 -9.62
N GLY A 58 -15.14 1.26 -9.13
CA GLY A 58 -14.21 0.24 -9.57
C GLY A 58 -13.56 0.52 -10.93
N ASN A 59 -13.76 1.69 -11.51
CA ASN A 59 -13.14 2.05 -12.78
C ASN A 59 -11.78 2.73 -12.52
N SER A 60 -10.70 2.14 -13.01
CA SER A 60 -9.35 2.71 -12.88
C SER A 60 -9.17 4.00 -13.67
N VAL A 61 -8.28 4.90 -13.21
CA VAL A 61 -7.99 6.18 -13.87
C VAL A 61 -6.50 6.53 -13.86
N ASN A 62 -6.05 7.27 -14.88
CA ASN A 62 -4.67 7.75 -14.97
C ASN A 62 -4.59 9.22 -14.54
N LEU A 63 -3.82 9.51 -13.49
CA LEU A 63 -3.72 10.84 -12.89
C LEU A 63 -2.43 11.54 -13.31
N SER A 64 -2.39 12.08 -14.53
CA SER A 64 -1.21 12.77 -15.07
C SER A 64 -0.90 14.11 -14.38
N TYR A 65 -1.88 14.71 -13.69
CA TYR A 65 -1.69 15.99 -13.00
C TYR A 65 -0.76 15.89 -11.78
N THR A 66 -0.58 14.70 -11.21
CA THR A 66 0.34 14.46 -10.08
C THR A 66 1.81 14.65 -10.49
N ALA A 67 2.13 14.50 -11.78
CA ALA A 67 3.46 14.71 -12.33
C ALA A 67 3.90 16.19 -12.39
N ARG A 68 3.03 17.15 -12.04
CA ARG A 68 3.34 18.58 -12.14
C ARG A 68 4.20 19.11 -10.99
N TYR A 69 4.19 18.43 -9.85
CA TYR A 69 4.87 18.89 -8.64
C TYR A 69 5.51 17.73 -7.89
N ASP A 70 6.27 18.09 -6.85
CA ASP A 70 6.80 17.15 -5.89
C ASP A 70 5.85 16.98 -4.71
N PHE A 71 5.39 15.74 -4.54
CA PHE A 71 4.52 15.27 -3.46
C PHE A 71 5.19 14.15 -2.63
N SER A 72 6.51 13.97 -2.74
CA SER A 72 7.22 12.91 -1.99
C SER A 72 7.14 13.06 -0.47
N SER A 73 6.80 14.27 0.02
CA SER A 73 6.55 14.57 1.43
C SER A 73 5.17 14.11 1.91
N CYS A 74 4.21 13.91 0.98
CA CYS A 74 2.83 13.58 1.29
C CYS A 74 2.71 12.13 1.77
N ARG A 75 2.04 11.95 2.90
CA ARG A 75 1.87 10.65 3.54
C ARG A 75 0.51 10.56 4.25
N PRO A 76 -0.06 9.36 4.37
CA PRO A 76 -1.20 9.16 5.25
C PRO A 76 -0.77 9.32 6.71
N VAL A 77 -1.63 9.93 7.51
CA VAL A 77 -1.48 10.06 8.96
C VAL A 77 -2.77 9.58 9.62
N ILE A 78 -2.63 8.86 10.73
CA ILE A 78 -3.75 8.44 11.57
C ILE A 78 -3.58 9.08 12.95
N ASN A 79 -4.32 10.16 13.19
CA ASN A 79 -4.45 10.74 14.51
C ASN A 79 -5.66 10.05 15.17
N ASP A 80 -5.48 9.37 16.31
CA ASP A 80 -6.63 8.84 17.08
C ASP A 80 -7.28 10.02 17.81
N PRO A 81 -8.63 10.21 17.79
CA PRO A 81 -9.70 9.38 17.20
C PRO A 81 -10.14 9.79 15.79
N ASP A 82 -9.43 10.71 15.16
CA ASP A 82 -9.78 11.32 13.88
C ASP A 82 -9.73 10.34 12.70
N LEU A 83 -10.43 10.72 11.63
CA LEU A 83 -10.33 10.02 10.36
C LEU A 83 -8.91 10.24 9.77
N PRO A 84 -8.35 9.23 9.07
CA PRO A 84 -7.05 9.38 8.46
C PRO A 84 -7.01 10.57 7.50
N SER A 85 -5.87 11.24 7.40
CA SER A 85 -5.70 12.40 6.51
C SER A 85 -4.39 12.32 5.74
N ILE A 86 -4.26 13.14 4.70
CA ILE A 86 -2.99 13.33 3.99
C ILE A 86 -2.27 14.54 4.59
N SER A 87 -1.05 14.31 5.10
CA SER A 87 -0.15 15.35 5.57
C SER A 87 1.05 15.47 4.63
N CYS A 88 1.38 16.70 4.23
CA CYS A 88 2.52 17.05 3.41
C CYS A 88 3.37 18.14 4.09
N ASP A 89 4.55 18.45 3.55
CA ASP A 89 5.40 19.57 3.99
C ASP A 89 4.71 20.94 3.89
N PHE A 90 3.74 21.08 2.98
CA PHE A 90 2.92 22.29 2.80
C PHE A 90 1.62 22.29 3.63
N GLY A 91 1.45 21.33 4.54
CA GLY A 91 0.31 21.26 5.47
C GLY A 91 -0.55 20.01 5.31
N GLU A 92 -1.61 19.94 6.12
CA GLU A 92 -2.64 18.91 6.03
C GLU A 92 -3.63 19.24 4.91
N VAL A 93 -3.91 18.26 4.05
CA VAL A 93 -4.72 18.46 2.84
C VAL A 93 -6.20 18.19 3.12
N GLY A 94 -6.51 17.02 3.67
CA GLY A 94 -7.88 16.57 3.83
C GLY A 94 -7.99 15.12 4.28
N THR A 95 -9.22 14.74 4.63
CA THR A 95 -9.56 13.42 5.14
C THR A 95 -9.62 12.37 4.04
N ILE A 96 -9.03 11.21 4.30
CA ILE A 96 -9.06 10.01 3.47
C ILE A 96 -10.34 9.23 3.81
N THR A 97 -11.37 9.35 2.97
CA THR A 97 -12.64 8.63 3.12
C THR A 97 -12.61 7.25 2.47
N ALA A 98 -11.94 7.15 1.31
CA ALA A 98 -11.58 5.90 0.65
C ALA A 98 -10.16 5.49 1.07
N PRO A 99 -9.97 4.38 1.81
CA PRO A 99 -8.64 3.93 2.19
C PRO A 99 -7.77 3.81 0.95
N SER A 100 -6.57 4.39 1.00
CA SER A 100 -5.72 4.53 -0.18
C SER A 100 -4.28 4.17 0.14
N LEU A 101 -3.70 3.24 -0.61
CA LEU A 101 -2.24 3.00 -0.62
C LEU A 101 -1.63 3.88 -1.70
N PHE A 102 -0.80 4.83 -1.30
CA PHE A 102 -0.17 5.74 -2.25
C PHE A 102 1.26 6.06 -1.82
N ARG A 103 2.14 6.17 -2.82
CA ARG A 103 3.44 6.82 -2.66
C ARG A 103 3.64 7.73 -3.87
N PHE A 104 3.55 9.02 -3.63
CA PHE A 104 3.91 9.99 -4.66
C PHE A 104 5.42 10.22 -4.65
N ARG A 105 5.94 10.56 -5.82
CA ARG A 105 7.30 11.06 -5.97
C ARG A 105 7.28 12.28 -6.87
N LYS A 106 8.45 12.91 -6.97
CA LYS A 106 8.63 14.05 -7.83
C LYS A 106 8.38 13.69 -9.29
N ASN A 107 7.50 14.45 -9.93
CA ASN A 107 7.25 14.40 -11.36
C ASN A 107 6.75 13.03 -11.88
N GLU A 108 6.03 12.28 -11.05
CA GLU A 108 5.45 10.99 -11.45
C GLU A 108 3.93 11.11 -11.61
N ALA A 109 3.41 10.55 -12.71
CA ALA A 109 1.99 10.25 -12.85
C ALA A 109 1.66 8.98 -12.06
N VAL A 110 0.40 8.80 -11.67
CA VAL A 110 -0.05 7.59 -10.97
C VAL A 110 -1.23 6.96 -11.69
N PHE A 111 -1.23 5.63 -11.76
CA PHE A 111 -2.36 4.80 -12.09
C PHE A 111 -3.14 4.54 -10.80
N LEU A 112 -4.43 4.85 -10.80
CA LEU A 112 -5.29 4.67 -9.64
C LEU A 112 -6.28 3.54 -9.92
N ASP A 113 -6.22 2.50 -9.09
CA ASP A 113 -7.08 1.32 -9.21
C ASP A 113 -7.75 0.97 -7.89
N ARG A 114 -8.77 0.09 -7.94
CA ARG A 114 -9.43 -0.46 -6.75
C ARG A 114 -9.02 -1.91 -6.53
N SER A 115 -8.50 -2.17 -5.34
CA SER A 115 -8.14 -3.51 -4.86
C SER A 115 -9.03 -3.90 -3.68
N CYS A 116 -9.32 -5.20 -3.55
CA CYS A 116 -10.12 -5.73 -2.43
C CYS A 116 -9.46 -6.99 -1.85
N LEU A 117 -9.47 -7.10 -0.53
CA LEU A 117 -9.17 -8.33 0.20
C LEU A 117 -10.50 -9.03 0.55
N GLU A 118 -10.65 -10.26 0.07
CA GLU A 118 -11.87 -11.07 0.24
C GLU A 118 -11.71 -12.02 1.42
N PHE A 119 -12.58 -11.88 2.43
CA PHE A 119 -12.60 -12.72 3.63
C PHE A 119 -13.86 -13.61 3.67
N GLY A 120 -14.53 -13.83 2.54
CA GLY A 120 -15.70 -14.71 2.41
C GLY A 120 -17.00 -14.17 3.02
N PHE A 121 -16.98 -13.73 4.27
CA PHE A 121 -18.10 -13.09 4.97
C PHE A 121 -18.10 -11.56 4.85
N TRP A 122 -16.97 -10.99 4.43
CA TRP A 122 -16.76 -9.56 4.28
C TRP A 122 -15.63 -9.30 3.29
N ARG A 123 -15.64 -8.13 2.66
CA ARG A 123 -14.58 -7.66 1.78
C ARG A 123 -14.07 -6.30 2.21
N PHE A 124 -12.75 -6.15 2.24
CA PHE A 124 -12.09 -4.88 2.49
C PHE A 124 -11.55 -4.32 1.18
N CYS A 125 -12.23 -3.32 0.63
CA CYS A 125 -11.73 -2.60 -0.53
C CYS A 125 -10.96 -1.34 -0.13
N PHE A 126 -10.06 -0.92 -1.01
CA PHE A 126 -9.25 0.28 -0.92
C PHE A 126 -8.74 0.64 -2.33
N THR A 127 -8.18 1.83 -2.48
CA THR A 127 -7.58 2.28 -3.74
C THR A 127 -6.07 2.25 -3.68
N GLU A 128 -5.43 2.04 -4.82
CA GLU A 128 -3.98 2.00 -4.94
C GLU A 128 -3.52 2.99 -6.00
N ALA A 129 -2.68 3.94 -5.60
CA ALA A 129 -2.07 4.91 -6.49
C ALA A 129 -0.64 4.46 -6.82
N MET A 130 -0.50 3.79 -7.96
CA MET A 130 0.72 3.17 -8.43
C MET A 130 1.43 4.07 -9.44
N PRO A 131 2.64 4.60 -9.15
CA PRO A 131 3.46 5.22 -10.17
C PRO A 131 4.04 4.17 -11.12
N GLU A 132 4.76 4.62 -12.15
CA GLU A 132 5.50 3.70 -13.04
C GLU A 132 6.51 2.89 -12.22
N THR A 133 6.29 1.58 -12.14
CA THR A 133 6.99 0.71 -11.20
C THR A 133 7.31 -0.62 -11.86
N GLU A 134 8.50 -1.12 -11.58
CA GLU A 134 8.90 -2.47 -11.95
C GLU A 134 9.16 -3.30 -10.70
N PHE A 135 8.33 -4.33 -10.50
CA PHE A 135 8.51 -5.29 -9.42
C PHE A 135 9.49 -6.37 -9.85
N VAL A 136 10.64 -6.38 -9.20
CA VAL A 136 11.75 -7.28 -9.53
C VAL A 136 11.85 -8.34 -8.46
N PHE A 137 11.70 -9.61 -8.82
CA PHE A 137 11.78 -10.73 -7.89
C PHE A 137 13.17 -11.36 -7.90
N ALA A 138 13.70 -11.66 -6.71
CA ALA A 138 14.91 -12.46 -6.50
C ALA A 138 14.58 -13.64 -5.57
N PRO A 139 13.99 -14.74 -6.07
CA PRO A 139 13.61 -15.89 -5.26
C PRO A 139 14.81 -16.80 -5.02
N LEU A 140 15.57 -16.53 -3.96
CA LEU A 140 16.74 -17.34 -3.58
C LEU A 140 16.33 -18.75 -3.14
N ASP A 141 15.16 -18.86 -2.54
CA ASP A 141 14.54 -20.15 -2.25
C ASP A 141 13.69 -20.63 -3.44
N ASN A 142 14.17 -21.65 -4.15
CA ASN A 142 13.41 -22.31 -5.20
C ASN A 142 12.48 -23.39 -4.62
N ASN A 143 11.34 -22.97 -4.06
CA ASN A 143 10.27 -23.85 -3.61
C ASN A 143 8.89 -23.34 -4.02
N GLU A 144 7.90 -24.21 -4.02
CA GLU A 144 6.53 -23.90 -4.46
C GLU A 144 5.91 -22.74 -3.67
N ARG A 145 6.24 -22.58 -2.38
CA ARG A 145 5.73 -21.47 -1.56
C ARG A 145 6.26 -20.12 -2.03
N SER A 146 7.54 -20.04 -2.41
CA SER A 146 8.13 -18.84 -3.01
C SER A 146 7.45 -18.48 -4.33
N TRP A 147 7.22 -19.47 -5.21
CA TRP A 147 6.54 -19.25 -6.49
C TRP A 147 5.08 -18.83 -6.32
N ASN A 148 4.34 -19.50 -5.44
CA ASN A 148 2.96 -19.13 -5.11
C ASN A 148 2.88 -17.75 -4.47
N LEU A 149 3.87 -17.35 -3.67
CA LEU A 149 3.95 -16.00 -3.11
C LEU A 149 4.15 -14.95 -4.20
N MET A 150 5.07 -15.16 -5.15
CA MET A 150 5.25 -14.27 -6.30
C MET A 150 3.97 -14.18 -7.12
N PHE A 151 3.33 -15.32 -7.40
CA PHE A 151 2.06 -15.37 -8.13
C PHE A 151 0.97 -14.57 -7.42
N SER A 152 0.86 -14.70 -6.10
CA SER A 152 -0.11 -13.96 -5.27
C SER A 152 0.14 -12.45 -5.32
N ILE A 153 1.40 -12.01 -5.20
CA ILE A 153 1.79 -10.60 -5.28
C ILE A 153 1.49 -10.03 -6.67
N THR A 154 1.92 -10.71 -7.74
CA THR A 154 1.66 -10.26 -9.12
C THR A 154 0.17 -10.24 -9.43
N SER A 155 -0.59 -11.25 -8.98
CA SER A 155 -2.04 -11.32 -9.22
C SER A 155 -2.79 -10.17 -8.55
N TYR A 156 -2.31 -9.74 -7.39
CA TYR A 156 -2.88 -8.64 -6.62
C TYR A 156 -2.66 -7.27 -7.29
N LEU A 157 -1.49 -7.01 -7.87
CA LEU A 157 -1.13 -5.71 -8.46
C LEU A 157 -2.01 -5.37 -9.68
N PRO A 158 -2.24 -4.08 -10.00
CA PRO A 158 -3.13 -3.67 -11.08
C PRO A 158 -2.63 -4.14 -12.46
N ASP A 159 -3.57 -4.42 -13.37
CA ASP A 159 -3.24 -4.67 -14.77
C ASP A 159 -3.20 -3.33 -15.54
N THR A 160 -2.00 -2.87 -15.87
CA THR A 160 -1.77 -1.62 -16.61
C THR A 160 -1.47 -1.87 -18.09
N THR A 161 -1.85 -3.03 -18.63
CA THR A 161 -1.68 -3.34 -20.05
C THR A 161 -2.35 -2.27 -20.91
N GLY A 162 -1.58 -1.60 -21.76
CA GLY A 162 -2.07 -0.51 -22.61
C GLY A 162 -2.37 0.83 -21.91
N SER A 163 -2.04 0.98 -20.63
CA SER A 163 -2.18 2.24 -19.88
C SER A 163 -0.81 2.85 -19.53
N ASN A 164 -0.82 4.11 -19.08
CA ASN A 164 0.35 4.80 -18.54
C ASN A 164 -0.06 5.55 -17.27
N PRO A 165 0.73 5.46 -16.18
CA PRO A 165 2.01 4.76 -16.04
C PRO A 165 1.87 3.22 -16.03
N LYS A 166 2.96 2.52 -16.40
CA LYS A 166 3.00 1.04 -16.44
C LYS A 166 3.54 0.44 -15.14
N VAL A 167 2.91 -0.65 -14.71
CA VAL A 167 3.40 -1.59 -13.70
C VAL A 167 3.87 -2.86 -14.43
N THR A 168 5.14 -3.18 -14.27
CA THR A 168 5.80 -4.31 -14.95
C THR A 168 6.55 -5.20 -13.97
N PHE A 169 6.99 -6.36 -14.45
CA PHE A 169 7.57 -7.41 -13.64
C PHE A 169 8.83 -7.99 -14.29
N GLY A 170 9.72 -8.51 -13.46
CA GLY A 170 10.93 -9.19 -13.93
C GLY A 170 11.62 -9.98 -12.82
N PHE A 171 12.67 -10.70 -13.18
CA PHE A 171 13.56 -11.35 -12.23
C PHE A 171 14.90 -10.63 -12.14
N CYS A 172 15.60 -10.81 -11.02
CA CYS A 172 17.01 -10.46 -10.90
C CYS A 172 17.80 -11.66 -10.41
N SER A 173 18.94 -11.92 -11.04
CA SER A 173 19.91 -12.91 -10.59
C SER A 173 21.32 -12.38 -10.80
N GLY A 174 22.06 -12.19 -9.72
CA GLY A 174 23.41 -11.64 -9.80
C GLY A 174 23.39 -10.19 -10.29
N ASP A 175 24.25 -9.86 -11.25
CA ASP A 175 24.47 -8.48 -11.72
C ASP A 175 23.53 -8.02 -12.83
N SER A 176 22.53 -8.84 -13.21
CA SER A 176 21.61 -8.53 -14.31
C SER A 176 20.13 -8.68 -13.92
N LEU A 177 19.31 -7.81 -14.52
CA LEU A 177 17.86 -7.98 -14.60
C LEU A 177 17.56 -8.91 -15.78
N ASP A 178 16.76 -9.94 -15.53
CA ASP A 178 16.41 -10.91 -16.57
C ASP A 178 15.19 -10.42 -17.36
N GLU A 179 15.47 -9.66 -18.43
CA GLU A 179 14.46 -9.20 -19.39
C GLU A 179 14.09 -10.30 -20.41
N SER A 180 14.81 -11.44 -20.43
CA SER A 180 14.57 -12.51 -21.41
C SER A 180 13.28 -13.28 -21.16
N VAL A 181 12.75 -13.18 -19.94
CA VAL A 181 11.57 -13.88 -19.41
C VAL A 181 10.32 -13.65 -20.25
N CYS A 182 10.16 -12.46 -20.83
CA CYS A 182 9.06 -12.11 -21.73
C CYS A 182 9.53 -11.70 -23.12
N GLY A 183 10.56 -12.39 -23.65
CA GLY A 183 11.02 -12.19 -25.02
C GLY A 183 11.96 -10.99 -25.21
N GLY A 184 12.63 -10.54 -24.14
CA GLY A 184 13.58 -9.42 -24.17
C GLY A 184 12.96 -8.06 -23.84
N GLU A 185 11.70 -8.03 -23.38
CA GLU A 185 11.02 -6.84 -22.87
C GLU A 185 10.52 -7.08 -21.44
N LYS A 186 10.22 -5.99 -20.72
CA LYS A 186 9.65 -6.05 -19.37
C LYS A 186 8.28 -6.72 -19.41
N CYS A 187 8.05 -7.67 -18.51
CA CYS A 187 6.80 -8.42 -18.50
C CYS A 187 5.64 -7.54 -18.01
N GLU A 188 4.55 -7.49 -18.79
CA GLU A 188 3.26 -7.04 -18.28
C GLU A 188 2.63 -8.13 -17.41
N LYS A 189 1.58 -7.77 -16.64
CA LYS A 189 1.02 -8.63 -15.59
C LYS A 189 0.67 -10.03 -16.09
N ARG A 190 -0.06 -10.11 -17.21
CA ARG A 190 -0.54 -11.38 -17.75
C ARG A 190 0.61 -12.31 -18.15
N ASP A 191 1.57 -11.78 -18.89
CA ASP A 191 2.71 -12.56 -19.39
C ASP A 191 3.57 -13.06 -18.22
N PHE A 192 3.80 -12.22 -17.20
CA PHE A 192 4.53 -12.65 -16.01
C PHE A 192 3.78 -13.73 -15.22
N LEU A 193 2.45 -13.62 -15.07
CA LEU A 193 1.65 -14.67 -14.43
C LEU A 193 1.73 -16.01 -15.18
N ASP A 194 1.80 -15.97 -16.51
CA ASP A 194 1.96 -17.18 -17.31
C ASP A 194 3.35 -17.80 -17.13
N VAL A 195 4.41 -17.00 -17.04
CA VAL A 195 5.76 -17.45 -16.66
C VAL A 195 5.76 -18.11 -15.27
N LEU A 196 5.10 -17.50 -14.30
CA LEU A 196 4.99 -18.03 -12.93
C LEU A 196 4.20 -19.35 -12.85
N ARG A 197 3.45 -19.74 -13.89
CA ARG A 197 2.71 -21.02 -13.95
C ARG A 197 3.51 -22.15 -14.61
N LEU A 198 4.60 -21.84 -15.31
CA LEU A 198 5.43 -22.85 -15.96
C LEU A 198 6.19 -23.71 -14.94
N SER A 199 6.85 -24.78 -15.36
CA SER A 199 7.69 -25.57 -14.45
C SER A 199 9.01 -24.85 -14.16
N HIS A 200 9.37 -24.75 -12.88
CA HIS A 200 10.61 -24.09 -12.42
C HIS A 200 11.68 -25.06 -11.91
N ALA A 201 11.57 -26.34 -12.28
CA ALA A 201 12.52 -27.36 -11.88
C ALA A 201 13.93 -27.04 -12.40
N GLY A 202 14.90 -26.96 -11.49
CA GLY A 202 16.30 -26.70 -11.84
C GLY A 202 16.67 -25.22 -12.07
N VAL A 203 15.73 -24.29 -11.89
CA VAL A 203 16.05 -22.85 -11.90
C VAL A 203 16.72 -22.46 -10.59
N SER A 204 17.78 -21.67 -10.63
CA SER A 204 18.47 -21.18 -9.44
C SER A 204 18.78 -19.70 -9.57
N PHE A 205 18.54 -18.93 -8.52
CA PHE A 205 18.83 -17.51 -8.47
C PHE A 205 19.99 -17.24 -7.52
N SER A 206 20.89 -16.35 -7.93
CA SER A 206 21.89 -15.74 -7.04
C SER A 206 21.37 -14.41 -6.49
N PRO A 207 21.88 -13.95 -5.32
CA PRO A 207 21.54 -12.63 -4.79
C PRO A 207 21.64 -11.52 -5.84
N CYS A 208 20.62 -10.67 -5.89
CA CYS A 208 20.57 -9.56 -6.84
C CYS A 208 21.58 -8.47 -6.45
N THR A 209 22.55 -8.23 -7.32
CA THR A 209 23.56 -7.16 -7.23
C THR A 209 23.46 -6.17 -8.39
N ALA A 210 22.47 -6.33 -9.28
CA ALA A 210 22.21 -5.43 -10.39
C ALA A 210 21.97 -3.98 -9.91
N PRO A 211 22.43 -2.96 -10.65
CA PRO A 211 22.16 -1.57 -10.33
C PRO A 211 20.67 -1.25 -10.54
N LEU A 212 19.95 -0.98 -9.44
CA LEU A 212 18.52 -0.69 -9.48
C LEU A 212 18.27 0.83 -9.58
N SER A 213 17.51 1.23 -10.60
CA SER A 213 16.92 2.58 -10.67
C SER A 213 15.83 2.79 -9.62
N ASP A 214 15.46 4.06 -9.42
CA ASP A 214 14.37 4.47 -8.53
C ASP A 214 13.00 3.85 -8.86
N ARG A 215 12.77 3.34 -10.07
CA ARG A 215 11.49 2.70 -10.45
C ARG A 215 11.42 1.22 -10.09
N HIS A 216 12.56 0.59 -9.80
CA HIS A 216 12.59 -0.82 -9.43
C HIS A 216 12.20 -1.01 -7.97
N ARG A 217 11.53 -2.13 -7.72
CA ARG A 217 11.09 -2.58 -6.41
C ARG A 217 11.53 -4.02 -6.25
N LEU A 218 12.71 -4.19 -5.67
CA LEU A 218 13.28 -5.51 -5.43
C LEU A 218 12.57 -6.21 -4.27
N ILE A 219 12.13 -7.44 -4.52
CA ILE A 219 11.56 -8.36 -3.57
C ILE A 219 12.43 -9.61 -3.56
N THR A 220 13.20 -9.79 -2.48
CA THR A 220 13.98 -11.01 -2.26
C THR A 220 13.16 -12.00 -1.46
N ILE A 221 13.04 -13.25 -1.91
CA ILE A 221 12.33 -14.32 -1.19
C ILE A 221 13.35 -15.33 -0.70
N SER A 222 13.51 -15.43 0.62
CA SER A 222 14.46 -16.35 1.27
C SER A 222 14.09 -16.65 2.72
N GLY A 223 14.18 -17.91 3.14
CA GLY A 223 14.08 -18.35 4.52
C GLY A 223 15.24 -17.83 5.39
N SER A 224 16.31 -17.32 4.78
CA SER A 224 17.43 -16.67 5.46
C SER A 224 17.25 -15.16 5.66
N CYS A 225 16.10 -14.58 5.29
CA CYS A 225 15.84 -13.16 5.50
C CYS A 225 15.92 -12.79 7.00
N SER A 226 16.54 -11.65 7.30
CA SER A 226 16.73 -11.15 8.65
C SER A 226 16.81 -9.62 8.66
N PRO A 227 16.74 -8.94 9.83
CA PRO A 227 16.92 -7.49 9.92
C PRO A 227 18.30 -7.02 9.42
N SER A 228 19.31 -7.90 9.43
CA SER A 228 20.65 -7.64 8.93
C SER A 228 20.82 -7.90 7.44
N PHE A 229 19.73 -8.19 6.71
CA PHE A 229 19.78 -8.41 5.28
C PHE A 229 20.17 -7.10 4.56
N GLY A 230 21.46 -6.98 4.23
CA GLY A 230 22.06 -5.77 3.65
C GLY A 230 21.74 -5.51 2.17
N GLY A 231 20.65 -6.08 1.65
CA GLY A 231 20.22 -5.92 0.26
C GLY A 231 19.41 -4.65 0.01
N ALA A 232 19.27 -4.28 -1.27
CA ALA A 232 18.28 -3.28 -1.69
C ALA A 232 16.86 -3.91 -1.71
N GLY A 233 15.83 -3.10 -1.47
CA GLY A 233 14.44 -3.58 -1.50
C GLY A 233 14.04 -4.40 -0.27
N VAL A 234 12.94 -5.15 -0.37
CA VAL A 234 12.36 -5.90 0.77
C VAL A 234 12.80 -7.36 0.72
N CYS A 235 13.21 -7.91 1.86
CA CYS A 235 13.46 -9.35 2.01
C CYS A 235 12.26 -9.98 2.72
N ILE A 236 11.67 -11.02 2.14
CA ILE A 236 10.53 -11.73 2.71
C ILE A 236 10.83 -13.22 2.89
N THR A 237 10.46 -13.77 4.03
CA THR A 237 10.48 -15.24 4.22
C THR A 237 9.30 -15.85 3.47
N PRO A 238 9.42 -17.07 2.91
CA PRO A 238 8.26 -17.81 2.41
C PRO A 238 7.19 -17.94 3.51
N PRO A 239 5.89 -18.00 3.16
CA PRO A 239 4.82 -18.08 4.14
C PRO A 239 4.82 -19.43 4.87
N ASP A 240 4.36 -19.40 6.12
CA ASP A 240 4.00 -20.58 6.89
C ASP A 240 2.71 -21.23 6.34
N ASP A 241 2.30 -22.36 6.93
CA ASP A 241 1.12 -23.11 6.48
C ASP A 241 -0.20 -22.33 6.63
N ARG A 242 -0.17 -21.15 7.27
CA ARG A 242 -1.32 -20.27 7.50
C ARG A 242 -1.28 -19.05 6.57
N GLY A 243 -0.29 -18.97 5.68
CA GLY A 243 -0.15 -17.89 4.71
C GLY A 243 0.57 -16.64 5.25
N MET A 244 1.16 -16.70 6.44
CA MET A 244 1.87 -15.56 7.03
C MET A 244 3.39 -15.72 6.93
N GLY A 245 4.11 -14.61 6.84
CA GLY A 245 5.57 -14.62 6.92
C GLY A 245 6.13 -13.32 7.46
N TYR A 246 7.46 -13.24 7.51
CA TYR A 246 8.16 -12.04 7.91
C TYR A 246 8.68 -11.28 6.70
N ALA A 247 8.63 -9.95 6.77
CA ALA A 247 9.22 -9.03 5.83
C ALA A 247 10.20 -8.11 6.56
N TYR A 248 11.32 -7.81 5.91
CA TYR A 248 12.40 -6.98 6.41
C TYR A 248 12.70 -5.91 5.39
N ILE A 249 12.71 -4.66 5.84
CA ILE A 249 13.00 -3.50 4.99
C ILE A 249 14.37 -2.90 5.37
N PRO A 250 15.13 -2.34 4.40
CA PRO A 250 16.45 -1.80 4.68
C PRO A 250 16.35 -0.60 5.63
N GLY A 251 17.20 -0.58 6.65
CA GLY A 251 17.25 0.50 7.64
C GLY A 251 16.19 0.41 8.75
N SER A 252 15.35 -0.63 8.76
CA SER A 252 14.53 -0.98 9.93
C SER A 252 15.18 -2.14 10.68
N ASN A 253 15.13 -2.09 12.01
CA ASN A 253 15.52 -3.22 12.87
C ASN A 253 14.33 -4.12 13.21
N GLU A 254 13.12 -3.77 12.74
CA GLU A 254 11.89 -4.47 13.04
C GLU A 254 11.58 -5.53 11.97
N ALA A 255 10.97 -6.63 12.42
CA ALA A 255 10.39 -7.63 11.55
C ALA A 255 8.91 -7.29 11.35
N TYR A 256 8.49 -7.12 10.10
CA TYR A 256 7.09 -6.90 9.75
C TYR A 256 6.42 -8.24 9.47
N ILE A 257 5.17 -8.41 9.88
CA ILE A 257 4.43 -9.65 9.68
C ILE A 257 3.46 -9.42 8.53
N TYR A 258 3.67 -10.09 7.41
CA TYR A 258 2.74 -10.01 6.28
C TYR A 258 1.77 -11.20 6.34
N LYS A 259 0.50 -10.95 5.98
CA LYS A 259 -0.55 -11.99 5.87
C LYS A 259 -1.30 -11.97 4.54
N ASP A 260 -1.05 -10.94 3.74
CA ASP A 260 -1.68 -10.75 2.44
C ASP A 260 -0.74 -9.96 1.51
N PRO A 261 -0.96 -10.02 0.18
CA PRO A 261 -0.15 -9.29 -0.78
C PRO A 261 -0.13 -7.76 -0.57
N ALA A 262 -1.18 -7.18 -0.02
CA ALA A 262 -1.26 -5.74 0.20
C ALA A 262 -0.27 -5.26 1.28
N ASP A 263 0.01 -6.08 2.30
CA ASP A 263 1.07 -5.80 3.28
C ASP A 263 2.44 -5.72 2.60
N ILE A 264 2.75 -6.69 1.74
CA ILE A 264 4.02 -6.74 1.01
C ILE A 264 4.13 -5.54 0.08
N VAL A 265 3.08 -5.25 -0.69
CA VAL A 265 3.05 -4.09 -1.58
C VAL A 265 3.21 -2.77 -0.82
N ALA A 266 2.56 -2.61 0.33
CA ALA A 266 2.73 -1.40 1.16
C ALA A 266 4.20 -1.21 1.61
N LEU A 267 4.85 -2.28 2.07
CA LEU A 267 6.26 -2.28 2.47
C LEU A 267 7.18 -2.00 1.28
N VAL A 268 6.95 -2.69 0.16
CA VAL A 268 7.76 -2.61 -1.06
C VAL A 268 7.64 -1.25 -1.71
N LEU A 269 6.43 -0.72 -1.90
CA LEU A 269 6.21 0.60 -2.47
C LEU A 269 6.97 1.67 -1.70
N GLY A 270 7.04 1.55 -0.37
CA GLY A 270 7.76 2.45 0.51
C GLY A 270 9.24 2.14 0.76
N ALA A 271 9.76 1.00 0.28
CA ALA A 271 11.16 0.62 0.43
C ALA A 271 12.09 1.59 -0.34
N GLY A 272 13.26 1.88 0.24
CA GLY A 272 14.25 2.84 -0.25
C GLY A 272 15.23 3.26 0.85
N THR A 273 16.09 4.25 0.59
CA THR A 273 17.12 4.73 1.54
C THR A 273 16.58 5.36 2.83
N HIS A 274 15.27 5.60 2.93
CA HIS A 274 14.60 6.18 4.08
C HIS A 274 13.46 5.26 4.57
N GLY A 275 13.79 4.10 5.14
CA GLY A 275 12.89 2.99 5.53
C GLY A 275 11.58 3.34 6.27
N THR A 276 11.35 4.59 6.66
CA THR A 276 10.12 5.09 7.30
C THR A 276 8.87 5.16 6.40
N SER A 277 8.99 5.15 5.07
CA SER A 277 7.80 5.28 4.19
C SER A 277 7.01 3.97 4.08
N GLY A 278 7.68 2.83 3.93
CA GLY A 278 7.03 1.52 3.85
C GLY A 278 6.39 1.14 5.18
N ASP A 279 7.11 1.39 6.27
CA ASP A 279 6.65 1.29 7.64
C ASP A 279 5.29 1.99 7.86
N ARG A 280 5.22 3.29 7.55
CA ARG A 280 3.99 4.08 7.70
C ARG A 280 2.84 3.57 6.84
N LEU A 281 3.10 3.18 5.59
CA LEU A 281 2.05 2.67 4.71
C LEU A 281 1.52 1.32 5.21
N TYR A 282 2.40 0.44 5.65
CA TYR A 282 2.05 -0.83 6.27
C TYR A 282 1.18 -0.63 7.51
N HIS A 283 1.60 0.23 8.44
CA HIS A 283 0.83 0.54 9.65
C HIS A 283 -0.50 1.22 9.35
N TYR A 284 -0.52 2.16 8.40
CA TYR A 284 -1.74 2.80 7.94
C TYR A 284 -2.75 1.78 7.43
N LYS A 285 -2.33 0.92 6.48
CA LYS A 285 -3.17 -0.12 5.89
C LYS A 285 -3.73 -1.04 6.97
N ASN A 286 -2.86 -1.54 7.84
CA ASN A 286 -3.24 -2.49 8.89
C ASN A 286 -4.18 -1.87 9.91
N ARG A 287 -3.96 -0.64 10.34
CA ARG A 287 -4.85 0.04 11.29
C ARG A 287 -6.24 0.30 10.70
N VAL A 288 -6.31 0.72 9.44
CA VAL A 288 -7.60 0.94 8.76
C VAL A 288 -8.32 -0.38 8.53
N LEU A 289 -7.62 -1.42 8.07
CA LEU A 289 -8.18 -2.77 7.91
C LEU A 289 -8.69 -3.30 9.25
N SER A 290 -7.89 -3.22 10.31
CA SER A 290 -8.23 -3.77 11.62
C SER A 290 -9.47 -3.12 12.21
N LYS A 291 -9.58 -1.79 12.15
CA LYS A 291 -10.75 -1.05 12.63
C LYS A 291 -12.02 -1.46 11.87
N ARG A 292 -11.93 -1.64 10.54
CA ARG A 292 -13.08 -2.05 9.73
C ARG A 292 -13.43 -3.52 9.91
N LEU A 293 -12.43 -4.39 10.05
CA LEU A 293 -12.58 -5.81 10.29
C LEU A 293 -13.22 -6.06 11.66
N SER A 294 -12.80 -5.32 12.69
CA SER A 294 -13.41 -5.39 14.02
C SER A 294 -14.90 -5.05 13.95
N LEU A 295 -15.24 -3.92 13.34
CA LEU A 295 -16.63 -3.50 13.17
C LEU A 295 -17.45 -4.53 12.38
N ALA A 296 -16.90 -5.05 11.28
CA ALA A 296 -17.55 -6.07 10.46
C ALA A 296 -17.78 -7.36 11.26
N GLY A 297 -16.77 -7.84 11.99
CA GLY A 297 -16.85 -9.00 12.87
C GLY A 297 -17.94 -8.85 13.93
N SER A 298 -18.00 -7.70 14.60
CA SER A 298 -19.02 -7.38 15.61
C SER A 298 -20.45 -7.43 15.05
N VAL A 299 -20.69 -6.73 13.93
CA VAL A 299 -22.01 -6.65 13.30
C VAL A 299 -22.46 -8.01 12.79
N LEU A 300 -21.59 -8.71 12.07
CA LEU A 300 -21.90 -10.01 11.47
C LEU A 300 -22.03 -11.11 12.53
N SER A 301 -21.23 -11.07 13.60
CA SER A 301 -21.38 -11.97 14.75
C SER A 301 -22.77 -11.84 15.36
N ARG A 302 -23.19 -10.61 15.70
CA ARG A 302 -24.50 -10.36 16.29
C ARG A 302 -25.63 -10.83 15.39
N ARG A 303 -25.50 -10.62 14.08
CA ARG A 303 -26.47 -11.10 13.09
C ARG A 303 -26.54 -12.64 13.06
N ALA A 304 -25.40 -13.32 12.99
CA ALA A 304 -25.34 -14.78 12.95
C ALA A 304 -26.00 -15.39 14.20
N LEU A 305 -25.69 -14.85 15.38
CA LEU A 305 -26.30 -15.29 16.65
C LEU A 305 -27.82 -15.06 16.69
N LEU A 306 -28.32 -13.95 16.14
CA LEU A 306 -29.76 -13.69 16.03
C LEU A 306 -30.46 -14.67 15.10
N ILE A 307 -29.83 -15.03 13.97
CA ILE A 307 -30.38 -16.04 13.07
C ILE A 307 -30.45 -17.40 13.79
N ALA A 308 -29.37 -17.80 14.47
CA ALA A 308 -29.32 -19.05 15.22
C ALA A 308 -30.44 -19.14 16.27
N GLN A 309 -30.73 -18.05 16.99
CA GLN A 309 -31.79 -18.00 18.01
C GLN A 309 -33.21 -18.10 17.43
N ASN A 310 -33.42 -17.72 16.18
CA ASN A 310 -34.73 -17.75 15.51
C ASN A 310 -35.02 -19.08 14.81
N LEU A 311 -34.04 -19.98 14.76
CA LEU A 311 -34.20 -21.34 14.22
C LEU A 311 -34.58 -22.31 15.33
N GLU A 312 -35.21 -23.43 14.96
CA GLU A 312 -35.57 -24.46 15.94
C GLU A 312 -34.32 -25.03 16.64
N PRO A 313 -34.35 -25.25 17.96
CA PRO A 313 -33.24 -25.87 18.69
C PRO A 313 -32.84 -27.22 18.10
N GLY A 314 -31.55 -27.42 17.80
CA GLY A 314 -31.03 -28.63 17.16
C GLY A 314 -31.14 -28.65 15.62
N HIS A 315 -31.62 -27.56 15.01
CA HIS A 315 -31.53 -27.39 13.57
C HIS A 315 -30.06 -27.17 13.15
N ARG A 316 -29.55 -27.97 12.21
CA ARG A 316 -28.15 -27.92 11.76
C ARG A 316 -27.65 -26.51 11.41
N CYS A 317 -28.49 -25.70 10.75
CA CYS A 317 -28.13 -24.32 10.40
C CYS A 317 -27.98 -23.43 11.65
N ALA A 318 -28.75 -23.67 12.72
CA ALA A 318 -28.65 -22.91 13.97
C ALA A 318 -27.27 -23.09 14.62
N ASP A 319 -26.80 -24.33 14.69
CA ASP A 319 -25.47 -24.65 15.24
C ASP A 319 -24.35 -23.99 14.42
N MET A 320 -24.46 -24.04 13.09
CA MET A 320 -23.48 -23.44 12.18
C MET A 320 -23.46 -21.90 12.28
N TYR A 321 -24.62 -21.26 12.39
CA TYR A 321 -24.72 -19.82 12.62
C TYR A 321 -24.22 -19.42 14.02
N SER A 322 -24.46 -20.24 15.04
CA SER A 322 -23.93 -20.03 16.39
C SER A 322 -22.41 -20.06 16.38
N GLU A 323 -21.80 -21.08 15.78
CA GLU A 323 -20.35 -21.19 15.67
C GLU A 323 -19.75 -20.05 14.83
N LEU A 324 -20.39 -19.69 13.71
CA LEU A 324 -19.96 -18.53 12.91
C LEU A 324 -20.00 -17.24 13.74
N GLY A 325 -21.06 -17.06 14.54
CA GLY A 325 -21.21 -15.93 15.46
C GLY A 325 -20.05 -15.81 16.44
N ASP A 326 -19.66 -16.93 17.06
CA ASP A 326 -18.54 -16.98 18.00
C ASP A 326 -17.20 -16.70 17.33
N ARG A 327 -16.95 -17.25 16.13
CA ARG A 327 -15.72 -16.98 15.36
C ARG A 327 -15.62 -15.51 14.96
N LEU A 328 -16.71 -14.92 14.48
CA LEU A 328 -16.74 -13.50 14.09
C LEU A 328 -16.59 -12.57 15.28
N LYS A 329 -17.08 -12.97 16.46
CA LYS A 329 -16.82 -12.23 17.71
C LYS A 329 -15.34 -12.25 18.06
N ALA A 330 -14.70 -13.42 17.99
CA ALA A 330 -13.25 -13.53 18.21
C ALA A 330 -12.45 -12.70 17.20
N VAL A 331 -12.88 -12.65 15.92
CA VAL A 331 -12.30 -11.74 14.91
C VAL A 331 -12.44 -10.28 15.36
N SER A 332 -13.61 -9.87 15.86
CA SER A 332 -13.84 -8.53 16.38
C SER A 332 -12.87 -8.17 17.49
N ASP A 333 -12.81 -9.01 18.52
CA ASP A 333 -12.02 -8.77 19.73
C ASP A 333 -10.51 -8.75 19.43
N LEU A 334 -10.04 -9.66 18.57
CA LEU A 334 -8.62 -9.72 18.18
C LEU A 334 -8.20 -8.58 17.25
N ALA A 335 -9.09 -8.10 16.37
CA ALA A 335 -8.82 -6.96 15.50
C ALA A 335 -8.86 -5.61 16.25
N GLU A 336 -9.41 -5.54 17.46
CA GLU A 336 -9.23 -4.35 18.31
C GLU A 336 -7.85 -4.32 18.98
N SER A 337 -7.23 -5.49 19.16
CA SER A 337 -5.91 -5.60 19.78
C SER A 337 -4.78 -5.10 18.86
N ASP A 338 -3.64 -4.74 19.45
CA ASP A 338 -2.47 -4.26 18.71
C ASP A 338 -2.05 -5.27 17.64
N TYR A 339 -2.20 -4.86 16.38
CA TYR A 339 -2.08 -5.66 15.16
C TYR A 339 -0.63 -6.00 14.80
N MET A 340 0.27 -5.94 15.78
CA MET A 340 1.72 -6.15 15.66
C MET A 340 2.21 -7.38 16.42
N ASP A 341 1.40 -7.99 17.30
CA ASP A 341 1.74 -9.25 17.95
C ASP A 341 1.49 -10.45 17.03
N PHE A 342 2.52 -11.28 16.83
CA PHE A 342 2.46 -12.44 15.92
C PHE A 342 1.45 -13.49 16.36
N ASN A 343 1.30 -13.73 17.68
CA ASN A 343 0.35 -14.73 18.17
C ASN A 343 -1.10 -14.24 18.05
N ASN A 344 -1.34 -12.95 18.27
CA ASN A 344 -2.64 -12.32 18.04
C ASN A 344 -3.00 -12.36 16.56
N MET A 345 -2.08 -11.97 15.66
CA MET A 345 -2.30 -12.06 14.20
C MET A 345 -2.54 -13.49 13.73
N ARG A 346 -1.81 -14.44 14.31
CA ARG A 346 -2.00 -15.87 14.04
C ARG A 346 -3.39 -16.34 14.45
N SER A 347 -3.82 -15.99 15.66
CA SER A 347 -5.14 -16.33 16.18
C SER A 347 -6.25 -15.66 15.38
N LEU A 348 -6.04 -14.41 14.94
CA LEU A 348 -6.96 -13.68 14.10
C LEU A 348 -7.12 -14.38 12.74
N THR A 349 -6.00 -14.73 12.09
CA THR A 349 -5.98 -15.44 10.81
C THR A 349 -6.70 -16.80 10.90
N GLU A 350 -6.49 -17.55 11.98
CA GLU A 350 -7.22 -18.81 12.22
C GLU A 350 -8.73 -18.59 12.33
N ASN A 351 -9.18 -17.57 13.08
CA ASN A 351 -10.60 -17.28 13.23
C ASN A 351 -11.24 -16.78 11.93
N ILE A 352 -10.53 -15.96 11.15
CA ILE A 352 -10.95 -15.54 9.80
C ILE A 352 -11.13 -16.77 8.90
N ASN A 353 -10.10 -17.62 8.80
CA ASN A 353 -10.15 -18.83 7.96
C ASN A 353 -11.23 -19.82 8.42
N SER A 354 -11.49 -19.90 9.73
CA SER A 354 -12.60 -20.70 10.27
C SER A 354 -13.96 -20.10 9.92
N ALA A 355 -14.15 -18.80 10.10
CA ALA A 355 -15.39 -18.10 9.74
C ALA A 355 -15.68 -18.20 8.24
N MET A 356 -14.65 -18.06 7.38
CA MET A 356 -14.75 -18.27 5.94
C MET A 356 -15.28 -19.65 5.59
N ARG A 357 -14.69 -20.70 6.16
CA ARG A 357 -15.12 -22.09 5.91
C ARG A 357 -16.53 -22.34 6.43
N LEU A 358 -16.88 -21.83 7.61
CA LEU A 358 -18.24 -21.96 8.15
C LEU A 358 -19.27 -21.26 7.26
N HIS A 359 -18.96 -20.06 6.78
CA HIS A 359 -19.81 -19.33 5.84
C HIS A 359 -20.01 -20.11 4.53
N GLN A 360 -18.92 -20.62 3.93
CA GLN A 360 -19.00 -21.47 2.73
C GLN A 360 -19.84 -22.73 2.97
N ASN A 361 -19.71 -23.35 4.15
CA ASN A 361 -20.52 -24.51 4.52
C ASN A 361 -22.00 -24.16 4.68
N LEU A 362 -22.33 -22.99 5.24
CA LEU A 362 -23.70 -22.49 5.34
C LEU A 362 -24.32 -22.32 3.95
N VAL A 363 -23.60 -21.66 3.04
CA VAL A 363 -24.01 -21.50 1.64
C VAL A 363 -24.21 -22.86 0.97
N GLY A 364 -23.21 -23.74 1.05
CA GLY A 364 -23.25 -25.07 0.43
C GLY A 364 -24.33 -25.99 1.01
N SER A 365 -24.77 -25.74 2.24
CA SER A 365 -25.86 -26.49 2.89
C SER A 365 -27.24 -25.89 2.63
N GLY A 366 -27.34 -24.78 1.87
CA GLY A 366 -28.59 -24.05 1.67
C GLY A 366 -29.12 -23.37 2.94
N CYS A 367 -28.27 -23.23 3.95
CA CYS A 367 -28.59 -22.55 5.21
C CYS A 367 -28.44 -21.04 5.10
N ASP A 368 -27.80 -20.55 4.04
CA ASP A 368 -27.57 -19.13 3.86
C ASP A 368 -28.87 -18.45 3.42
N TYR A 369 -29.55 -17.83 4.38
CA TYR A 369 -30.64 -16.92 4.10
C TYR A 369 -30.00 -15.64 3.55
N GLU A 370 -30.16 -15.38 2.25
CA GLU A 370 -29.53 -14.25 1.54
C GLU A 370 -29.30 -13.06 2.47
N ILE A 371 -28.01 -12.83 2.73
CA ILE A 371 -27.48 -11.86 3.69
C ILE A 371 -27.81 -10.44 3.23
#